data_AF-A0A8J1J1S4-F1
#
_entry.id   AF-A0A8J1J1S4-F1
#
_cell.length_a   1.000
_cell.length_b   1.000
_cell.length_c   1.000
_cell.angle_alpha   90.00
_cell.angle_beta   90.00
_cell.angle_gamma   90.00
#
_symmetry.space_group_name_H-M   'P 1'
#
loop_
_entity.id
_entity.type
_entity.pdbx_description
1 polymer ?
#
loop_
_entity_poly.entity_id
_entity_poly.type
_entity_poly.pdbx_seq_one_letter_code
_entity_poly.pdbx_strand_id
1 'polypeptide(L)'
;MVFGAHKLSELGPDTQTRKIKKLIVHEEYSGEGKQIYDMALVRLDEPITFNNYIQPACFPSKSIKVEHMTKCQVAGWGVLSEKSKESADILQEASVTLIPNTLCNSKDWYNGKIEEYNLCAGHKEGKIDSCQGDSGGPLMCRTKSNDFAVVGVTSWGSGCARQQRPGIYSSIQYFTEWINTKLYKEVKKRSKRSVLKKIFFQNDLETKSLNMKVNTANQHNTKNKLKLYLVDAFKTNTATPLPRSENRPLTKPVPNNQITTDTKSVQHIQDPPKLDQKNLLQSLWHRLTQIYKWITTVLVSGSLMDTVQDNN
;
A
#
# COMPACT_ATOMS: atom_id res chain seq x y z
N MET A 1 -8.47 1.33 5.63
CA MET A 1 -7.46 1.94 4.73
C MET A 1 -7.90 3.35 4.41
N VAL A 2 -6.94 4.28 4.36
CA VAL A 2 -7.15 5.70 4.03
C VAL A 2 -6.46 5.98 2.70
N PHE A 3 -7.13 6.71 1.81
CA PHE A 3 -6.66 7.06 0.47
C PHE A 3 -6.65 8.58 0.30
N GLY A 4 -5.69 9.11 -0.46
CA GLY A 4 -5.56 10.55 -0.74
C GLY A 4 -5.03 11.37 0.45
N ALA A 5 -4.45 10.72 1.46
CA ALA A 5 -3.88 11.41 2.62
C ALA A 5 -2.53 12.04 2.27
N HIS A 6 -2.28 13.22 2.84
CA HIS A 6 -0.96 13.87 2.84
C HIS A 6 -0.42 14.01 4.26
N LYS A 7 -1.27 14.39 5.21
CA LYS A 7 -0.97 14.50 6.65
C LYS A 7 -1.82 13.48 7.43
N LEU A 8 -1.23 12.70 8.34
CA LEU A 8 -1.94 11.62 9.03
C LEU A 8 -2.74 12.11 10.24
N SER A 9 -2.25 13.12 10.95
CA SER A 9 -2.93 13.71 12.11
C SER A 9 -4.17 14.52 11.72
N GLU A 10 -4.29 14.87 10.43
CA GLU A 10 -5.31 15.76 9.91
C GLU A 10 -5.62 15.39 8.45
N LEU A 11 -6.67 14.59 8.27
CA LEU A 11 -7.07 14.10 6.95
C LEU A 11 -7.77 15.21 6.15
N GLY A 12 -7.35 15.39 4.90
CA GLY A 12 -7.95 16.37 3.98
C GLY A 12 -9.37 15.98 3.53
N PRO A 13 -10.12 16.95 2.96
CA PRO A 13 -11.52 16.74 2.54
C PRO A 13 -11.67 15.73 1.41
N ASP A 14 -10.64 15.57 0.57
CA ASP A 14 -10.60 14.62 -0.55
C ASP A 14 -10.23 13.19 -0.14
N THR A 15 -9.94 12.97 1.15
CA THR A 15 -9.56 11.64 1.65
C THR A 15 -10.75 10.69 1.66
N GLN A 16 -10.47 9.41 1.40
CA GLN A 16 -11.48 8.36 1.43
C GLN A 16 -11.04 7.23 2.35
N THR A 17 -11.96 6.78 3.20
CA THR A 17 -11.74 5.60 4.04
C THR A 17 -12.54 4.42 3.52
N ARG A 18 -11.91 3.24 3.47
CA ARG A 18 -12.53 1.96 3.12
C ARG A 18 -12.13 0.86 4.09
N LYS A 19 -13.02 -0.10 4.35
CA LYS A 19 -12.70 -1.28 5.14
C LYS A 19 -12.07 -2.35 4.26
N ILE A 20 -11.25 -3.19 4.87
CA ILE A 20 -10.72 -4.38 4.21
C ILE A 20 -11.82 -5.44 4.22
N LYS A 21 -12.31 -5.82 3.04
CA LYS A 21 -13.26 -6.93 2.89
C LYS A 21 -12.57 -8.28 2.89
N LYS A 22 -11.37 -8.34 2.32
CA LYS A 22 -10.61 -9.57 2.21
C LYS A 22 -9.13 -9.27 2.05
N LEU A 23 -8.31 -9.99 2.81
CA LEU A 23 -6.88 -10.10 2.61
C LEU A 23 -6.60 -11.42 1.88
N ILE A 24 -5.76 -11.39 0.85
CA ILE A 24 -5.34 -12.56 0.07
C ILE A 24 -3.81 -12.60 0.13
N VAL A 25 -3.28 -13.35 1.08
CA VAL A 25 -1.83 -13.54 1.27
C VAL A 25 -1.31 -14.55 0.25
N HIS A 26 -0.07 -14.39 -0.21
CA HIS A 26 0.60 -15.39 -1.03
C HIS A 26 0.63 -16.74 -0.31
N GLU A 27 0.32 -17.83 -1.01
CA GLU A 27 0.23 -19.17 -0.40
C GLU A 27 1.55 -19.65 0.21
N GLU A 28 2.68 -19.21 -0.34
CA GLU A 28 4.03 -19.57 0.12
C GLU A 28 4.63 -18.56 1.10
N TYR A 29 3.84 -17.58 1.54
CA TYR A 29 4.29 -16.64 2.55
C TYR A 29 4.57 -17.38 3.87
N SER A 30 5.80 -17.25 4.37
CA SER A 30 6.18 -17.76 5.70
C SER A 30 6.39 -16.59 6.65
N GLY A 31 5.45 -16.43 7.57
CA GLY A 31 5.29 -15.22 8.38
C GLY A 31 6.29 -15.01 9.52
N GLU A 32 7.32 -15.84 9.66
CA GLU A 32 8.31 -15.68 10.73
C GLU A 32 9.74 -15.98 10.23
N GLY A 33 10.61 -14.98 10.37
CA GLY A 33 12.07 -15.11 10.27
C GLY A 33 12.71 -15.16 8.88
N LYS A 34 11.93 -15.30 7.80
CA LYS A 34 12.48 -15.45 6.44
C LYS A 34 11.94 -14.50 5.37
N GLN A 35 10.86 -13.74 5.63
CA GLN A 35 10.23 -12.79 4.69
C GLN A 35 10.09 -13.34 3.25
N ILE A 36 9.78 -14.64 3.14
CA ILE A 36 9.66 -15.34 1.85
C ILE A 36 8.30 -15.04 1.26
N TYR A 37 8.26 -14.70 -0.03
CA TYR A 37 7.04 -14.38 -0.77
C TYR A 37 6.14 -13.34 -0.08
N ASP A 38 6.75 -12.27 0.45
CA ASP A 38 6.07 -11.18 1.15
C ASP A 38 5.20 -10.33 0.20
N MET A 39 4.04 -10.87 -0.15
CA MET A 39 3.10 -10.29 -1.10
C MET A 39 1.67 -10.63 -0.68
N ALA A 40 0.78 -9.64 -0.73
CA ALA A 40 -0.63 -9.83 -0.48
C ALA A 40 -1.48 -8.88 -1.33
N LEU A 41 -2.71 -9.30 -1.63
CA LEU A 41 -3.72 -8.45 -2.24
C LEU A 41 -4.78 -8.07 -1.21
N VAL A 42 -5.15 -6.80 -1.20
CA VAL A 42 -6.23 -6.28 -0.36
C VAL A 42 -7.43 -5.94 -1.22
N ARG A 43 -8.58 -6.54 -0.87
CA ARG A 43 -9.86 -6.21 -1.47
C ARG A 43 -10.64 -5.29 -0.54
N LEU A 44 -11.02 -4.14 -1.05
CA LEU A 44 -11.88 -3.18 -0.34
C LEU A 44 -13.33 -3.65 -0.28
N ASP A 45 -14.05 -3.19 0.72
CA ASP A 45 -15.51 -3.37 0.87
C ASP A 45 -16.29 -2.70 -0.25
N GLU A 46 -15.88 -1.49 -0.61
CA GLU A 46 -16.48 -0.67 -1.66
C GLU A 46 -15.41 -0.07 -2.60
N PRO A 47 -15.79 0.27 -3.85
CA PRO A 47 -14.90 0.97 -4.78
C PRO A 47 -14.44 2.32 -4.24
N ILE A 48 -13.29 2.77 -4.73
CA ILE A 48 -12.76 4.12 -4.51
C ILE A 48 -13.19 5.02 -5.65
N THR A 49 -13.56 6.27 -5.33
CA THR A 49 -13.83 7.30 -6.33
C THR A 49 -12.52 8.02 -6.66
N PHE A 50 -12.15 8.10 -7.94
CA PHE A 50 -10.92 8.80 -8.32
C PHE A 50 -11.11 10.32 -8.34
N ASN A 51 -10.06 11.03 -7.95
CA ASN A 51 -9.98 12.50 -7.95
C ASN A 51 -8.52 12.91 -8.17
N ASN A 52 -8.20 14.20 -8.06
CA ASN A 52 -6.84 14.71 -8.28
C ASN A 52 -5.79 14.14 -7.30
N TYR A 53 -6.22 13.62 -6.14
CA TYR A 53 -5.36 13.10 -5.07
C TYR A 53 -5.40 11.57 -4.94
N ILE A 54 -6.32 10.91 -5.66
CA ILE A 54 -6.53 9.47 -5.61
C ILE A 54 -6.58 8.95 -7.06
N GLN A 55 -5.45 8.42 -7.50
CA GLN A 55 -5.28 7.81 -8.82
C GLN A 55 -4.62 6.44 -8.69
N PRO A 56 -4.96 5.47 -9.56
CA PRO A 56 -4.24 4.20 -9.62
C PRO A 56 -2.85 4.41 -10.23
N ALA A 57 -1.85 3.74 -9.67
CA ALA A 57 -0.53 3.64 -10.28
C ALA A 57 -0.50 2.56 -11.37
N CYS A 58 0.42 2.65 -12.32
CA CYS A 58 0.52 1.67 -13.40
C CYS A 58 1.04 0.31 -12.87
N PHE A 59 0.46 -0.77 -13.38
CA PHE A 59 0.99 -2.12 -13.20
C PHE A 59 2.12 -2.35 -14.22
N PRO A 60 3.29 -2.87 -13.81
CA PRO A 60 4.41 -3.06 -14.72
C PRO A 60 4.08 -4.21 -15.70
N SER A 61 4.20 -3.95 -17.00
CA SER A 61 4.02 -5.03 -17.97
C SER A 61 5.19 -6.03 -17.87
N LYS A 62 4.95 -7.28 -18.27
CA LYS A 62 6.02 -8.30 -18.38
C LYS A 62 7.12 -7.90 -19.38
N SER A 63 6.85 -6.97 -20.31
CA SER A 63 7.82 -6.55 -21.33
C SER A 63 8.74 -5.42 -20.87
N ILE A 64 8.44 -4.75 -19.75
CA ILE A 64 9.34 -3.73 -19.18
C ILE A 64 10.51 -4.45 -18.51
N LYS A 65 11.72 -4.10 -18.93
CA LYS A 65 12.95 -4.49 -18.23
C LYS A 65 13.13 -3.61 -17.01
N VAL A 66 12.59 -4.05 -15.87
CA VAL A 66 12.68 -3.32 -14.59
C VAL A 66 14.13 -3.03 -14.22
N GLU A 67 15.04 -3.99 -14.47
CA GLU A 67 16.50 -3.86 -14.32
C GLU A 67 17.13 -2.63 -15.00
N HIS A 68 16.51 -2.09 -16.05
CA HIS A 68 17.00 -0.92 -16.78
C HIS A 68 16.36 0.40 -16.35
N MET A 69 15.47 0.38 -15.35
CA MET A 69 14.83 1.58 -14.84
C MET A 69 15.77 2.29 -13.86
N THR A 70 16.10 3.54 -14.16
CA THR A 70 17.12 4.29 -13.41
C THR A 70 16.55 5.37 -12.50
N LYS A 71 15.26 5.71 -12.66
CA LYS A 71 14.59 6.77 -11.89
C LYS A 71 13.44 6.17 -11.11
N CYS A 72 13.71 5.84 -9.85
CA CYS A 72 12.73 5.28 -8.94
C CYS A 72 12.52 6.17 -7.72
N GLN A 73 11.35 6.05 -7.13
CA GLN A 73 10.91 6.79 -5.97
C GLN A 73 10.22 5.84 -5.00
N VAL A 74 10.39 6.11 -3.73
CA VAL A 74 9.61 5.54 -2.64
C VAL A 74 8.86 6.67 -1.95
N ALA A 75 7.70 6.36 -1.38
CA ALA A 75 6.91 7.32 -0.64
C ALA A 75 6.24 6.65 0.56
N GLY A 76 6.13 7.38 1.66
CA GLY A 76 5.50 6.90 2.88
C GLY A 76 5.63 7.83 4.08
N TRP A 77 5.17 7.34 5.22
CA TRP A 77 5.12 8.04 6.51
C TRP A 77 6.00 7.37 7.56
N GLY A 78 6.99 6.58 7.12
CA GLY A 78 7.92 5.91 8.00
C GLY A 78 8.75 6.87 8.85
N VAL A 79 9.56 6.29 9.72
CA VAL A 79 10.51 7.04 10.54
C VAL A 79 11.58 7.70 9.67
N LEU A 80 11.91 8.96 9.96
CA LEU A 80 12.90 9.74 9.18
C LEU A 80 14.35 9.38 9.52
N SER A 81 14.56 8.61 10.58
CA SER A 81 15.86 8.05 10.94
C SER A 81 15.66 6.72 11.64
N GLU A 82 16.60 5.80 11.44
CA GLU A 82 16.53 4.43 11.99
C GLU A 82 16.34 4.37 13.52
N LYS A 83 16.84 5.39 14.24
CA LYS A 83 16.74 5.47 15.71
C LYS A 83 15.51 6.23 16.19
N SER A 84 14.74 6.84 15.30
CA SER A 84 13.53 7.56 15.68
C SER A 84 12.45 6.58 16.14
N LYS A 85 11.66 7.02 17.11
CA LYS A 85 10.44 6.32 17.55
C LYS A 85 9.18 6.88 16.91
N GLU A 86 9.29 8.06 16.32
CA GLU A 86 8.17 8.79 15.72
C GLU A 86 8.27 8.72 14.20
N SER A 87 7.14 8.34 13.61
CA SER A 87 6.87 8.35 12.17
C SER A 87 6.60 9.76 11.68
N ALA A 88 6.83 9.99 10.40
CA ALA A 88 6.48 11.26 9.77
C ALA A 88 4.96 11.47 9.77
N ASP A 89 4.51 12.68 10.10
CA ASP A 89 3.09 13.04 9.97
C ASP A 89 2.73 13.44 8.54
N ILE A 90 3.67 14.08 7.83
CA ILE A 90 3.54 14.50 6.43
C ILE A 90 4.19 13.47 5.51
N LEU A 91 3.52 13.15 4.40
CA LEU A 91 4.01 12.21 3.40
C LEU A 91 5.39 12.62 2.89
N GLN A 92 6.33 11.70 2.96
CA GLN A 92 7.66 11.88 2.41
C GLN A 92 7.80 11.15 1.09
N GLU A 93 8.74 11.61 0.27
CA GLU A 93 9.22 10.90 -0.91
C GLU A 93 10.73 10.93 -0.96
N ALA A 94 11.33 9.91 -1.56
CA ALA A 94 12.76 9.83 -1.74
C ALA A 94 13.13 9.18 -3.08
N SER A 95 14.17 9.72 -3.73
CA SER A 95 14.71 9.14 -4.96
C SER A 95 15.68 8.01 -4.65
N VAL A 96 15.45 6.85 -5.26
CA VAL A 96 16.29 5.65 -5.12
C VAL A 96 16.65 5.08 -6.48
N THR A 97 17.70 4.27 -6.51
CA THR A 97 18.12 3.55 -7.72
C THR A 97 18.00 2.05 -7.53
N LEU A 98 17.62 1.33 -8.57
CA LEU A 98 17.65 -0.13 -8.55
C LEU A 98 19.12 -0.59 -8.50
N ILE A 99 19.38 -1.56 -7.63
CA ILE A 99 20.68 -2.19 -7.47
C ILE A 99 20.56 -3.62 -8.00
N PRO A 100 21.46 -4.06 -8.90
CA PRO A 100 21.44 -5.43 -9.40
C PRO A 100 21.47 -6.45 -8.27
N ASN A 101 20.60 -7.45 -8.33
CA ASN A 101 20.53 -8.49 -7.28
C ASN A 101 21.88 -9.21 -7.10
N THR A 102 22.70 -9.34 -8.15
CA THR A 102 24.05 -9.92 -8.05
C THR A 102 24.96 -9.14 -7.10
N LEU A 103 24.93 -7.80 -7.15
CA LEU A 103 25.68 -6.95 -6.23
C LEU A 103 25.03 -6.98 -4.84
N CYS A 104 23.71 -6.85 -4.79
CA CYS A 104 22.97 -6.83 -3.54
C CYS A 104 23.14 -8.13 -2.73
N ASN A 105 23.23 -9.26 -3.41
CA ASN A 105 23.39 -10.58 -2.80
C ASN A 105 24.85 -10.98 -2.56
N SER A 106 25.80 -10.09 -2.85
CA SER A 106 27.22 -10.35 -2.63
C SER A 106 27.55 -10.60 -1.15
N LYS A 107 28.68 -11.25 -0.90
CA LYS A 107 29.15 -11.66 0.43
C LYS A 107 29.17 -10.52 1.46
N ASP A 108 29.62 -9.34 1.04
CA ASP A 108 29.74 -8.18 1.95
C ASP A 108 28.39 -7.47 2.17
N TRP A 109 27.39 -7.79 1.33
CA TRP A 109 26.06 -7.21 1.36
C TRP A 109 25.09 -8.15 2.10
N TYR A 110 24.14 -8.75 1.39
CA TYR A 110 23.15 -9.65 1.99
C TYR A 110 23.57 -11.11 2.04
N ASN A 111 24.75 -11.47 1.50
CA ASN A 111 25.39 -12.77 1.66
C ASN A 111 24.46 -13.97 1.34
N GLY A 112 23.92 -14.00 0.13
CA GLY A 112 23.08 -15.11 -0.33
C GLY A 112 21.61 -15.07 0.12
N LYS A 113 21.17 -14.04 0.85
CA LYS A 113 19.77 -13.92 1.34
C LYS A 113 18.77 -13.31 0.35
N ILE A 114 19.23 -12.78 -0.77
CA ILE A 114 18.35 -12.18 -1.79
C ILE A 114 17.93 -13.24 -2.79
N GLU A 115 16.62 -13.38 -2.96
CA GLU A 115 16.01 -14.34 -3.87
C GLU A 115 15.49 -13.67 -5.15
N GLU A 116 15.07 -14.47 -6.13
CA GLU A 116 14.54 -13.99 -7.41
C GLU A 116 13.24 -13.16 -7.30
N TYR A 117 12.48 -13.35 -6.23
CA TYR A 117 11.27 -12.58 -5.94
C TYR A 117 11.56 -11.23 -5.27
N ASN A 118 12.84 -10.91 -5.01
CA ASN A 118 13.26 -9.65 -4.42
C ASN A 118 13.81 -8.66 -5.46
N LEU A 119 13.69 -7.38 -5.15
CA LEU A 119 14.39 -6.27 -5.78
C LEU A 119 15.16 -5.51 -4.69
N CYS A 120 16.34 -5.00 -5.04
CA CYS A 120 17.08 -4.09 -4.18
C CYS A 120 17.02 -2.67 -4.73
N ALA A 121 16.73 -1.70 -3.88
CA ALA A 121 16.76 -0.28 -4.26
C ALA A 121 17.30 0.61 -3.14
N GLY A 122 18.09 1.61 -3.52
CA GLY A 122 18.71 2.55 -2.60
C GLY A 122 19.95 3.19 -3.21
N HIS A 123 20.89 3.55 -2.34
CA HIS A 123 22.21 4.08 -2.70
C HIS A 123 23.29 3.26 -2.00
N LYS A 124 24.44 3.03 -2.65
CA LYS A 124 25.48 2.15 -2.11
C LYS A 124 26.06 2.71 -0.80
N GLU A 125 26.11 4.03 -0.72
CA GLU A 125 26.58 4.83 0.40
C GLU A 125 25.57 4.90 1.55
N GLY A 126 24.35 4.37 1.36
CA GLY A 126 23.23 4.49 2.30
C GLY A 126 22.54 5.85 2.24
N LYS A 127 22.20 6.41 3.40
CA LYS A 127 21.56 7.73 3.65
C LYS A 127 20.10 7.86 3.24
N ILE A 128 19.71 7.33 2.09
CA ILE A 128 18.33 7.42 1.58
C ILE A 128 17.75 6.02 1.43
N ASP A 129 16.64 5.75 2.12
CA ASP A 129 15.96 4.46 2.15
C ASP A 129 14.51 4.61 2.66
N SER A 130 13.70 3.58 2.44
CA SER A 130 12.46 3.36 3.20
C SER A 130 12.78 2.85 4.60
N CYS A 131 11.91 3.07 5.59
CA CYS A 131 12.18 2.64 6.96
C CYS A 131 10.94 2.12 7.69
N GLN A 132 11.02 1.89 9.00
CA GLN A 132 9.89 1.38 9.79
C GLN A 132 8.67 2.29 9.62
N GLY A 133 7.53 1.69 9.28
CA GLY A 133 6.30 2.39 8.94
C GLY A 133 6.02 2.52 7.44
N ASP A 134 7.01 2.29 6.57
CA ASP A 134 6.83 2.27 5.11
C ASP A 134 6.55 0.89 4.53
N SER A 135 6.52 -0.17 5.35
CA SER A 135 6.26 -1.55 4.92
C SER A 135 4.94 -1.66 4.15
N GLY A 136 4.97 -2.35 3.00
CA GLY A 136 3.85 -2.41 2.07
C GLY A 136 3.73 -1.20 1.13
N GLY A 137 4.56 -0.16 1.32
CA GLY A 137 4.64 1.02 0.47
C GLY A 137 5.19 0.73 -0.93
N PRO A 138 4.99 1.63 -1.89
CA PRO A 138 5.35 1.38 -3.29
C PRO A 138 6.81 1.77 -3.60
N LEU A 139 7.51 0.89 -4.32
CA LEU A 139 8.68 1.26 -5.11
C LEU A 139 8.20 1.57 -6.53
N MET A 140 8.21 2.85 -6.88
CA MET A 140 7.69 3.36 -8.15
C MET A 140 8.84 3.73 -9.06
N CYS A 141 8.80 3.32 -10.31
CA CYS A 141 9.82 3.71 -11.29
C CYS A 141 9.17 4.38 -12.49
N ARG A 142 9.85 5.41 -13.00
CA ARG A 142 9.38 6.18 -14.15
C ARG A 142 9.59 5.39 -15.44
N THR A 143 8.51 5.22 -16.21
CA THR A 143 8.53 4.52 -17.50
C THR A 143 9.04 5.43 -18.62
N LYS A 144 9.24 4.86 -19.82
CA LYS A 144 9.57 5.64 -21.02
C LYS A 144 8.47 6.63 -21.43
N SER A 145 7.21 6.35 -21.09
CA SER A 145 6.07 7.23 -21.34
C SER A 145 5.93 8.35 -20.30
N ASN A 146 6.86 8.46 -19.35
CA ASN A 146 6.83 9.37 -18.20
C ASN A 146 5.77 9.06 -17.13
N ASP A 147 5.09 7.93 -17.20
CA ASP A 147 4.20 7.45 -16.14
C ASP A 147 5.01 6.76 -15.01
N PHE A 148 4.38 6.57 -13.85
CA PHE A 148 4.95 5.79 -12.76
C PHE A 148 4.31 4.41 -12.70
N ALA A 149 5.16 3.38 -12.78
CA ALA A 149 4.76 2.00 -12.52
C ALA A 149 5.27 1.55 -11.15
N VAL A 150 4.44 0.85 -10.38
CA VAL A 150 4.88 0.22 -9.13
C VAL A 150 5.61 -1.07 -9.51
N VAL A 151 6.92 -1.11 -9.31
CA VAL A 151 7.74 -2.28 -9.66
C VAL A 151 7.99 -3.19 -8.47
N GLY A 152 7.87 -2.67 -7.26
CA GLY A 152 8.07 -3.42 -6.04
C GLY A 152 7.23 -2.90 -4.86
N VAL A 153 7.16 -3.71 -3.81
CA VAL A 153 6.48 -3.42 -2.55
C VAL A 153 7.51 -3.48 -1.42
N THR A 154 7.62 -2.43 -0.60
CA THR A 154 8.58 -2.36 0.52
C THR A 154 8.36 -3.53 1.47
N SER A 155 9.41 -4.32 1.72
CA SER A 155 9.30 -5.58 2.47
C SER A 155 10.23 -5.58 3.69
N TRP A 156 11.55 -5.65 3.50
CA TRP A 156 12.50 -5.78 4.61
C TRP A 156 13.85 -5.12 4.30
N GLY A 157 14.74 -5.12 5.30
CA GLY A 157 16.10 -4.60 5.17
C GLY A 157 16.91 -4.85 6.44
N SER A 158 18.22 -4.66 6.38
CA SER A 158 19.09 -4.72 7.56
C SER A 158 19.41 -3.31 8.06
N GLY A 159 18.57 -2.82 8.99
CA GLY A 159 18.53 -1.39 9.34
C GLY A 159 17.88 -0.57 8.22
N CYS A 160 18.03 0.76 8.30
CA CYS A 160 17.55 1.67 7.27
C CYS A 160 18.69 2.59 6.82
N ALA A 161 18.84 2.80 5.52
CA ALA A 161 19.78 3.78 4.97
C ALA A 161 21.25 3.53 5.40
N ARG A 162 21.60 2.29 5.74
CA ARG A 162 22.98 1.91 6.07
C ARG A 162 23.77 1.64 4.78
N GLN A 163 25.06 1.92 4.83
CA GLN A 163 25.96 1.64 3.72
C GLN A 163 25.89 0.15 3.34
N GLN A 164 25.82 -0.15 2.04
CA GLN A 164 25.74 -1.53 1.50
C GLN A 164 24.58 -2.37 2.05
N ARG A 165 23.53 -1.73 2.56
CA ARG A 165 22.29 -2.36 3.04
C ARG A 165 21.08 -1.60 2.47
N PRO A 166 20.85 -1.67 1.15
CA PRO A 166 19.66 -1.07 0.55
C PRO A 166 18.38 -1.76 1.03
N GLY A 167 17.25 -1.08 0.92
CA GLY A 167 15.94 -1.67 1.14
C GLY A 167 15.65 -2.81 0.15
N ILE A 168 14.92 -3.82 0.65
CA ILE A 168 14.48 -4.99 -0.10
C ILE A 168 12.97 -4.91 -0.35
N TYR A 169 12.59 -5.12 -1.60
CA TYR A 169 11.23 -4.99 -2.08
C TYR A 169 10.78 -6.31 -2.72
N SER A 170 9.51 -6.66 -2.56
CA SER A 170 8.90 -7.78 -3.28
C SER A 170 8.61 -7.39 -4.73
N SER A 171 9.11 -8.17 -5.69
CA SER A 171 9.03 -7.88 -7.13
C SER A 171 7.62 -8.08 -7.70
N ILE A 172 6.94 -7.01 -8.10
CA ILE A 172 5.59 -7.14 -8.71
C ILE A 172 5.66 -7.91 -10.04
N GLN A 173 6.76 -7.76 -10.78
CA GLN A 173 6.96 -8.49 -12.03
C GLN A 173 7.03 -10.01 -11.79
N TYR A 174 7.74 -10.44 -10.74
CA TYR A 174 7.79 -11.85 -10.32
C TYR A 174 6.39 -12.38 -9.98
N PHE A 175 5.64 -11.63 -9.14
CA PHE A 175 4.31 -12.05 -8.69
C PHE A 175 3.18 -11.84 -9.71
N THR A 176 3.45 -11.33 -10.90
CA THR A 176 2.40 -10.91 -11.86
C THR A 176 1.42 -12.03 -12.19
N GLU A 177 1.90 -13.26 -12.37
CA GLU A 177 1.04 -14.40 -12.68
C GLU A 177 0.15 -14.79 -11.50
N TRP A 178 0.72 -14.81 -10.30
CA TRP A 178 -0.03 -15.03 -9.07
C TRP A 178 -1.11 -13.97 -8.87
N ILE A 179 -0.74 -12.68 -9.01
CA ILE A 179 -1.66 -11.53 -8.90
C ILE A 179 -2.83 -11.69 -9.87
N ASN A 180 -2.53 -11.90 -11.16
CA ASN A 180 -3.56 -12.05 -12.19
C ASN A 180 -4.49 -13.25 -11.92
N THR A 181 -3.94 -14.36 -11.43
CA THR A 181 -4.72 -15.54 -11.04
C THR A 181 -5.70 -15.22 -9.91
N LYS A 182 -5.28 -14.47 -8.89
CA LYS A 182 -6.18 -14.06 -7.79
C LYS A 182 -7.25 -13.10 -8.28
N LEU A 183 -6.87 -12.10 -9.07
CA LEU A 183 -7.80 -11.13 -9.64
C LEU A 183 -8.88 -11.81 -10.49
N TYR A 184 -8.48 -12.72 -11.39
CA TYR A 184 -9.41 -13.50 -12.21
C TYR A 184 -10.39 -14.33 -11.36
N LYS A 185 -9.90 -15.03 -10.33
CA LYS A 185 -10.74 -15.81 -9.42
C LYS A 185 -11.77 -14.92 -8.69
N GLU A 186 -11.37 -13.73 -8.25
CA GLU A 186 -12.26 -12.78 -7.57
C GLU A 186 -13.32 -12.17 -8.52
N VAL A 187 -12.94 -11.84 -9.76
CA VAL A 187 -13.88 -11.35 -10.79
C VAL A 187 -14.89 -12.43 -11.17
N LYS A 188 -14.45 -13.67 -11.38
CA LYS A 188 -15.33 -14.81 -11.73
C LYS A 188 -16.34 -15.09 -10.61
N LYS A 189 -15.93 -15.05 -9.34
CA LYS A 189 -16.84 -15.17 -8.18
C LYS A 189 -17.90 -14.06 -8.16
N ARG A 190 -17.50 -12.82 -8.42
CA ARG A 190 -18.42 -11.68 -8.50
C ARG A 190 -19.40 -11.83 -9.66
N SER A 191 -18.94 -12.24 -10.85
CA SER A 191 -19.79 -12.48 -12.01
C SER A 191 -20.83 -13.57 -11.72
N LYS A 192 -20.39 -14.73 -11.17
CA LYS A 192 -21.31 -15.80 -10.75
C LYS A 192 -22.34 -15.33 -9.73
N ARG A 193 -21.94 -14.57 -8.70
CA ARG A 193 -22.88 -14.01 -7.71
C ARG A 193 -23.86 -13.03 -8.34
N SER A 194 -23.41 -12.19 -9.27
CA SER A 194 -24.28 -11.25 -9.99
C SER A 194 -25.31 -11.99 -10.86
N VAL A 195 -24.88 -13.06 -11.55
CA VAL A 195 -25.77 -13.93 -12.34
C VAL A 195 -26.76 -14.66 -11.44
N LEU A 196 -26.31 -15.29 -10.35
CA LEU A 196 -27.22 -15.94 -9.40
C LEU A 196 -28.18 -14.94 -8.77
N LYS A 197 -27.72 -13.74 -8.40
CA LYS A 197 -28.59 -12.67 -7.89
C LYS A 197 -29.62 -12.27 -8.94
N LYS A 198 -29.25 -12.19 -10.23
CA LYS A 198 -30.25 -12.01 -11.29
C LYS A 198 -31.22 -13.19 -11.36
N ILE A 199 -30.77 -14.43 -11.44
CA ILE A 199 -31.65 -15.60 -11.53
C ILE A 199 -32.63 -15.68 -10.35
N PHE A 200 -32.15 -15.52 -9.12
CA PHE A 200 -32.99 -15.65 -7.93
C PHE A 200 -33.85 -14.42 -7.64
N PHE A 201 -33.41 -13.20 -7.96
CA PHE A 201 -34.21 -11.98 -7.74
C PHE A 201 -35.07 -11.58 -8.95
N GLN A 202 -34.87 -12.14 -10.13
CA GLN A 202 -35.79 -11.97 -11.26
C GLN A 202 -37.09 -12.75 -11.02
N ASN A 203 -37.01 -13.86 -10.28
CA ASN A 203 -38.18 -14.65 -9.87
C ASN A 203 -39.02 -13.98 -8.75
N ASP A 204 -38.51 -12.95 -8.07
CA ASP A 204 -39.25 -12.20 -7.04
C ASP A 204 -40.02 -10.98 -7.58
N LEU A 205 -39.72 -10.54 -8.82
CA LEU A 205 -40.50 -9.47 -9.47
C LEU A 205 -41.61 -9.99 -10.39
N GLU A 206 -41.49 -11.24 -10.87
CA GLU A 206 -42.58 -11.89 -11.63
C GLU A 206 -43.64 -12.57 -10.73
N THR A 207 -43.38 -12.74 -9.43
CA THR A 207 -44.39 -13.25 -8.47
C THR A 207 -45.30 -12.16 -7.88
N LYS A 208 -45.09 -10.88 -8.21
CA LYS A 208 -45.97 -9.77 -7.79
C LYS A 208 -46.80 -9.14 -8.92
N SER A 209 -46.73 -9.66 -10.14
CA SER A 209 -47.56 -9.20 -11.25
C SER A 209 -47.95 -10.39 -12.12
N LEU A 210 -49.25 -10.73 -12.10
CA LEU A 210 -49.99 -11.62 -13.01
C LEU A 210 -50.09 -13.10 -12.55
N ASN A 211 -51.04 -13.44 -11.67
CA ASN A 211 -52.38 -13.86 -12.11
C ASN A 211 -52.90 -13.13 -13.37
N MET A 212 -52.33 -13.40 -14.54
CA MET A 212 -53.06 -13.37 -15.83
C MET A 212 -52.19 -13.89 -16.99
N LYS A 213 -52.63 -15.04 -17.54
CA LYS A 213 -52.61 -15.46 -18.95
C LYS A 213 -51.27 -15.60 -19.72
N VAL A 214 -50.90 -16.88 -19.92
CA VAL A 214 -50.85 -17.62 -21.21
C VAL A 214 -49.92 -17.16 -22.37
N ASN A 215 -49.06 -18.11 -22.75
CA ASN A 215 -48.53 -18.49 -24.08
C ASN A 215 -47.22 -17.91 -24.71
N THR A 216 -46.28 -18.86 -24.87
CA THR A 216 -45.43 -19.22 -26.04
C THR A 216 -44.31 -18.31 -26.58
N ALA A 217 -43.12 -18.93 -26.62
CA ALA A 217 -42.20 -19.10 -27.76
C ALA A 217 -40.82 -18.39 -27.73
N ASN A 218 -39.82 -19.25 -28.02
CA ASN A 218 -38.52 -19.05 -28.68
C ASN A 218 -37.29 -18.55 -27.88
N GLN A 219 -36.47 -19.53 -27.52
CA GLN A 219 -35.03 -19.41 -27.29
C GLN A 219 -34.28 -19.23 -28.61
N HIS A 220 -33.43 -18.21 -28.74
CA HIS A 220 -32.17 -18.33 -29.49
C HIS A 220 -31.14 -17.24 -29.09
N ASN A 221 -29.91 -17.71 -28.86
CA ASN A 221 -28.63 -17.02 -29.08
C ASN A 221 -28.02 -16.12 -27.96
N THR A 222 -27.37 -16.74 -26.97
CA THR A 222 -26.54 -16.07 -25.93
C THR A 222 -25.02 -16.29 -26.07
N LYS A 223 -24.52 -16.93 -27.14
CA LYS A 223 -23.08 -17.25 -27.25
C LYS A 223 -22.17 -16.12 -27.77
N ASN A 224 -22.72 -15.06 -28.38
CA ASN A 224 -21.89 -13.99 -28.97
C ASN A 224 -21.73 -12.73 -28.11
N LYS A 225 -22.45 -12.59 -26.98
CA LYS A 225 -22.41 -11.35 -26.16
C LYS A 225 -21.24 -11.30 -25.17
N LEU A 226 -20.65 -12.45 -24.81
CA LEU A 226 -19.58 -12.52 -23.81
C LEU A 226 -18.19 -12.16 -24.37
N LYS A 227 -18.00 -12.24 -25.69
CA LYS A 227 -16.69 -11.98 -26.33
C LYS A 227 -16.37 -10.48 -26.46
N LEU A 228 -17.39 -9.61 -26.35
CA LEU A 228 -17.22 -8.15 -26.48
C LEU A 228 -16.82 -7.48 -25.14
N TYR A 229 -17.20 -8.04 -23.99
CA TYR A 229 -16.95 -7.42 -22.68
C TYR A 229 -15.50 -7.53 -22.16
N LEU A 230 -14.67 -8.40 -22.74
CA LEU A 230 -13.28 -8.58 -22.30
C LEU A 230 -12.30 -7.60 -22.96
N VAL A 231 -12.68 -6.96 -24.07
CA VAL A 231 -11.78 -6.05 -24.82
C VAL A 231 -11.80 -4.63 -24.23
N ASP A 232 -12.87 -4.22 -23.55
CA ASP A 232 -12.98 -2.86 -23.00
C ASP A 232 -12.41 -2.70 -21.59
N ALA A 233 -12.01 -3.78 -20.91
CA ALA A 233 -11.33 -3.70 -19.61
C ALA A 233 -9.83 -3.30 -19.71
N PHE A 234 -9.28 -3.22 -20.93
CA PHE A 234 -7.86 -2.89 -21.19
C PHE A 234 -7.65 -1.74 -22.17
N LYS A 235 -8.69 -0.97 -22.53
CA LYS A 235 -8.50 0.28 -23.28
C LYS A 235 -8.17 1.40 -22.31
N THR A 236 -6.91 1.84 -22.37
CA THR A 236 -6.45 3.10 -21.81
C THR A 236 -7.29 4.23 -22.37
N ASN A 237 -8.01 4.95 -21.51
CA ASN A 237 -8.56 6.25 -21.87
C ASN A 237 -7.39 7.19 -22.13
N THR A 238 -7.16 7.50 -23.40
CA THR A 238 -6.31 8.60 -23.85
C THR A 238 -6.85 9.89 -23.26
N ALA A 239 -6.13 10.47 -22.31
CA ALA A 239 -6.39 11.80 -21.80
C ALA A 239 -6.28 12.81 -22.95
N THR A 240 -7.34 13.60 -23.14
CA THR A 240 -7.37 14.73 -24.06
C THR A 240 -6.51 15.87 -23.48
N PRO A 241 -5.67 16.58 -24.27
CA PRO A 241 -4.79 17.61 -23.72
C PRO A 241 -5.58 18.87 -23.37
N LEU A 242 -5.43 19.36 -22.14
CA LEU A 242 -5.88 20.70 -21.74
C LEU A 242 -4.79 21.75 -22.03
N PRO A 243 -5.16 23.01 -22.30
CA PRO A 243 -4.32 23.95 -23.01
C PRO A 243 -3.18 24.54 -22.19
N ARG A 244 -2.09 24.76 -22.91
CA ARG A 244 -0.82 25.40 -22.55
C ARG A 244 -1.04 26.83 -22.04
N SER A 245 -0.69 27.13 -20.80
CA SER A 245 -0.50 28.52 -20.35
C SER A 245 0.94 28.95 -20.64
N GLU A 246 1.08 29.93 -21.53
CA GLU A 246 2.34 30.56 -21.88
C GLU A 246 2.85 31.52 -20.78
N ASN A 247 4.16 31.43 -20.52
CA ASN A 247 5.14 32.49 -20.30
C ASN A 247 4.84 33.67 -19.36
N ARG A 248 5.62 33.76 -18.27
CA ARG A 248 6.28 35.02 -17.86
C ARG A 248 7.60 34.71 -17.09
N PRO A 249 8.66 35.54 -17.22
CA PRO A 249 10.04 35.07 -17.37
C PRO A 249 10.91 35.10 -16.10
N LEU A 250 12.04 34.39 -16.21
CA LEU A 250 13.20 34.46 -15.33
C LEU A 250 13.74 35.90 -15.20
N THR A 251 14.05 36.29 -13.97
CA THR A 251 15.07 37.31 -13.69
C THR A 251 16.28 36.64 -13.01
N LYS A 252 17.46 37.00 -13.52
CA LYS A 252 18.79 36.56 -13.10
C LYS A 252 19.42 37.56 -12.10
N PRO A 253 20.57 37.24 -11.46
CA PRO A 253 20.94 37.70 -10.12
C PRO A 253 21.99 38.82 -10.11
N VAL A 254 22.11 39.55 -8.99
CA VAL A 254 23.25 40.44 -8.62
C VAL A 254 23.29 40.59 -7.07
N PRO A 255 24.39 40.99 -6.39
CA PRO A 255 25.38 40.11 -5.78
C PRO A 255 25.60 40.33 -4.26
N ASN A 256 26.49 39.50 -3.70
CA ASN A 256 27.11 39.57 -2.36
C ASN A 256 27.36 40.98 -1.81
N ASN A 257 27.08 41.16 -0.52
CA ASN A 257 27.94 41.91 0.39
C ASN A 257 27.99 41.23 1.76
N GLN A 258 29.21 40.94 2.21
CA GLN A 258 29.56 40.64 3.60
C GLN A 258 29.33 41.90 4.46
N ILE A 259 28.98 41.73 5.74
CA ILE A 259 29.53 42.47 6.89
C ILE A 259 29.01 41.83 8.20
N THR A 260 29.99 41.29 8.93
CA THR A 260 30.21 41.19 10.38
C THR A 260 29.11 40.79 11.37
N THR A 261 29.52 39.83 12.20
CA THR A 261 29.16 39.50 13.58
C THR A 261 28.73 40.69 14.45
N ASP A 262 27.68 40.51 15.26
CA ASP A 262 27.76 40.90 16.66
C ASP A 262 26.78 40.16 17.59
N THR A 263 27.21 40.03 18.84
CA THR A 263 26.63 39.16 19.88
C THR A 263 26.05 40.03 21.01
N LYS A 264 24.82 39.73 21.47
CA LYS A 264 24.35 39.69 22.89
C LYS A 264 22.93 40.26 23.16
N SER A 265 22.19 39.43 23.91
CA SER A 265 21.26 39.69 25.05
C SER A 265 19.96 40.49 24.88
N VAL A 266 18.81 39.91 25.31
CA VAL A 266 17.98 40.33 26.47
C VAL A 266 17.02 39.16 26.89
N GLN A 267 16.67 39.13 28.18
CA GLN A 267 16.08 38.07 29.01
C GLN A 267 14.53 37.97 29.06
N HIS A 268 14.08 36.77 29.48
CA HIS A 268 12.95 36.36 30.35
C HIS A 268 11.57 37.05 30.36
N ILE A 269 10.53 36.23 30.16
CA ILE A 269 9.20 36.32 30.82
C ILE A 269 8.83 34.93 31.37
N GLN A 270 8.30 34.88 32.60
CA GLN A 270 7.90 33.68 33.36
C GLN A 270 6.47 33.18 33.02
N ASP A 271 6.27 31.87 33.18
CA ASP A 271 5.05 31.07 32.95
C ASP A 271 3.92 31.29 34.00
N PRO A 272 2.65 30.93 33.66
CA PRO A 272 1.87 30.02 34.53
C PRO A 272 0.84 29.13 33.76
N PRO A 273 0.08 28.21 34.43
CA PRO A 273 0.46 27.11 35.31
C PRO A 273 0.26 25.73 34.63
N LYS A 274 1.00 24.70 35.07
CA LYS A 274 0.89 23.32 34.56
C LYS A 274 -0.34 22.60 35.12
N LEU A 275 -1.21 22.10 34.25
CA LEU A 275 -2.22 21.08 34.57
C LEU A 275 -1.55 19.70 34.61
N ASP A 276 -1.68 19.00 35.73
CA ASP A 276 -1.01 17.73 36.03
C ASP A 276 -1.57 16.55 35.21
N GLN A 277 -0.99 16.30 34.03
CA GLN A 277 -1.31 15.16 33.15
C GLN A 277 -0.78 13.81 33.66
N LYS A 278 0.08 13.77 34.70
CA LYS A 278 0.68 12.51 35.18
C LYS A 278 -0.37 11.60 35.82
N ASN A 279 -1.31 12.17 36.57
CA ASN A 279 -2.36 11.40 37.24
C ASN A 279 -3.37 10.78 36.25
N LEU A 280 -3.63 11.41 35.10
CA LEU A 280 -4.56 10.88 34.09
C LEU A 280 -3.96 9.70 33.30
N LEU A 281 -2.68 9.80 32.93
CA LEU A 281 -1.96 8.75 32.21
C LEU A 281 -1.69 7.52 33.10
N GLN A 282 -1.45 7.73 34.38
CA GLN A 282 -1.23 6.64 35.34
C GLN A 282 -2.53 5.88 35.65
N SER A 283 -3.66 6.58 35.70
CA SER A 283 -5.02 6.00 35.77
C SER A 283 -5.36 5.16 34.53
N LEU A 284 -5.06 5.66 33.34
CA LEU A 284 -5.28 4.95 32.08
C LEU A 284 -4.39 3.70 31.94
N TRP A 285 -3.12 3.79 32.35
CA TRP A 285 -2.22 2.63 32.38
C TRP A 285 -2.66 1.55 33.38
N HIS A 286 -3.16 1.95 34.56
CA HIS A 286 -3.70 0.98 35.52
C HIS A 286 -4.97 0.28 35.01
N ARG A 287 -5.84 0.98 34.26
CA ARG A 287 -7.03 0.35 33.66
C ARG A 287 -6.70 -0.58 32.49
N LEU A 288 -5.74 -0.20 31.63
CA LEU A 288 -5.30 -1.02 30.49
C LEU A 288 -4.56 -2.29 30.94
N THR A 289 -3.76 -2.22 32.00
CA THR A 289 -3.08 -3.40 32.56
C THR A 289 -4.04 -4.39 33.23
N GLN A 290 -5.15 -3.92 33.82
CA GLN A 290 -6.18 -4.81 34.35
C GLN A 290 -6.98 -5.50 33.24
N ILE A 291 -7.23 -4.81 32.12
CA ILE A 291 -7.85 -5.42 30.93
C ILE A 291 -6.93 -6.50 30.33
N TYR A 292 -5.61 -6.23 30.24
CA TYR A 292 -4.65 -7.20 29.72
C TYR A 292 -4.49 -8.43 30.65
N LYS A 293 -4.53 -8.24 31.97
CA LYS A 293 -4.56 -9.33 32.96
C LYS A 293 -5.85 -10.16 32.87
N TRP A 294 -7.00 -9.53 32.63
CA TRP A 294 -8.27 -10.25 32.46
C TRP A 294 -8.27 -11.11 31.18
N ILE A 295 -7.82 -10.54 30.05
CA ILE A 295 -7.72 -11.28 28.77
C ILE A 295 -6.76 -12.47 28.89
N THR A 296 -5.60 -12.29 29.53
CA THR A 296 -4.64 -13.38 29.73
C THR A 296 -5.14 -14.45 30.71
N THR A 297 -5.89 -14.06 31.75
CA THR A 297 -6.51 -15.03 32.67
C THR A 297 -7.58 -15.86 31.96
N VAL A 298 -8.44 -15.24 31.14
CA VAL A 298 -9.47 -15.94 30.35
C VAL A 298 -8.86 -16.90 29.32
N LEU A 299 -7.75 -16.50 28.67
CA LEU A 299 -7.06 -17.35 27.70
C LEU A 299 -6.31 -18.52 28.35
N VAL A 300 -5.78 -18.36 29.57
CA VAL A 300 -5.09 -19.45 30.28
C VAL A 300 -6.08 -20.41 30.94
N SER A 301 -7.24 -19.93 31.43
CA SER A 301 -8.30 -20.81 31.93
C SER A 301 -9.09 -21.52 30.83
N GLY A 302 -9.06 -21.02 29.59
CA GLY A 302 -9.71 -21.63 28.42
C GLY A 302 -8.91 -22.75 27.73
N SER A 303 -7.68 -23.04 28.16
CA SER A 303 -6.83 -24.11 27.60
C SER A 303 -6.68 -25.32 28.53
N LEU A 304 -7.56 -25.48 29.53
CA LEU A 304 -7.56 -26.62 30.46
C LEU A 304 -8.89 -27.39 30.52
N MET A 305 -9.78 -27.18 29.55
CA MET A 305 -10.94 -28.06 29.32
C MET A 305 -11.05 -28.36 27.83
N ASP A 306 -10.40 -29.44 27.39
CA ASP A 306 -10.77 -30.23 26.18
C ASP A 306 -9.85 -31.48 26.05
N THR A 307 -9.66 -32.22 27.15
CA THR A 307 -9.09 -33.58 27.11
C THR A 307 -9.87 -34.51 28.02
N VAL A 308 -11.15 -34.75 27.69
CA VAL A 308 -11.92 -35.87 28.25
C VAL A 308 -12.92 -36.36 27.18
N GLN A 309 -12.92 -37.68 26.95
CA GLN A 309 -13.92 -38.52 26.24
C GLN A 309 -13.90 -38.48 24.70
N ASP A 310 -13.90 -39.57 23.93
CA ASP A 310 -14.29 -40.97 24.18
C ASP A 310 -13.51 -41.94 23.27
N ASN A 311 -13.10 -43.09 23.83
CA ASN A 311 -12.79 -44.32 23.08
C ASN A 311 -13.39 -45.48 23.90
N ASN A 312 -14.52 -46.00 23.41
CA ASN A 312 -15.03 -47.36 23.64
C ASN A 312 -15.98 -47.73 22.50
#